data_AF-A0A921GLA8-F1
#
_entry.id   AF-A0A921GLA8-F1
#
_cell.length_a   1.000
_cell.length_b   1.000
_cell.length_c   1.000
_cell.angle_alpha   90.00
_cell.angle_beta   90.00
_cell.angle_gamma   90.00
#
_symmetry.space_group_name_H-M   'P 1'
#
loop_
_entity.id
_entity.type
_entity.pdbx_description
1 polymer ?
#
loop_
_entity_poly.entity_id
_entity_poly.type
_entity_poly.pdbx_seq_one_letter_code
_entity_poly.pdbx_strand_id
1 'polypeptide(L)'
;MRRRHLLALAPAAALAACTSPEEDPASPGSDGGGAAPSDGGDGGTAPSDGDPSDGEEPTTTAPPSAAEQLLEGLSPREIAGQLVLVGIAAGSEIPPATFEEHHAGGIFLLQVWEGAEQVDAVVDSALALARPELPPLLAVDQEGGQVRMLRGDAARETTSAEALGAEGPQAVADAYTSIGEDLSARGLHVALSPVADVVDPELGDANEPVGGLDRGFGTDPAQVADCVTAAVEALSEQGIGATLKHFPGLGRVEQNTDFSAEGIEDGTTGPEDPFLESFRAGIDA
;
A
#
# COMPACT_ATOMS: atom_id res chain seq x y z
N MET A 1 29.56 27.34 -28.02
CA MET A 1 30.44 26.49 -27.18
C MET A 1 30.29 26.89 -25.71
N ARG A 2 29.41 26.23 -24.97
CA ARG A 2 29.42 26.19 -23.51
C ARG A 2 28.95 24.80 -23.09
N ARG A 3 29.90 23.94 -22.72
CA ARG A 3 29.67 22.63 -22.11
C ARG A 3 29.14 22.87 -20.70
N ARG A 4 28.01 22.28 -20.35
CA ARG A 4 27.58 22.11 -18.96
C ARG A 4 27.57 20.61 -18.67
N HIS A 5 28.23 20.27 -17.59
CA HIS A 5 28.60 18.93 -17.19
C HIS A 5 27.38 18.19 -16.63
N LEU A 6 27.09 17.02 -17.18
CA LEU A 6 26.20 16.02 -16.60
C LEU A 6 26.95 15.34 -15.45
N LEU A 7 26.47 15.53 -14.23
CA LEU A 7 26.86 14.73 -13.07
C LEU A 7 25.85 13.59 -12.96
N ALA A 8 26.24 12.42 -13.46
CA ALA A 8 25.57 11.16 -13.19
C ALA A 8 26.07 10.66 -11.83
N LEU A 9 25.18 10.58 -10.83
CA LEU A 9 25.42 9.83 -9.59
C LEU A 9 24.73 8.49 -9.73
N ALA A 10 25.52 7.42 -9.79
CA ALA A 10 25.05 6.05 -9.65
C ALA A 10 24.94 5.69 -8.15
N PRO A 11 23.89 5.00 -7.69
CA PRO A 11 23.87 4.46 -6.34
C PRO A 11 24.66 3.14 -6.29
N ALA A 12 25.62 3.07 -5.36
CA ALA A 12 26.34 1.85 -5.04
C ALA A 12 25.50 1.00 -4.07
N ALA A 13 25.05 -0.17 -4.52
CA ALA A 13 24.40 -1.17 -3.68
C ALA A 13 25.46 -1.88 -2.82
N ALA A 14 25.29 -1.82 -1.49
CA ALA A 14 26.08 -2.61 -0.55
C ALA A 14 25.23 -3.79 -0.04
N LEU A 15 25.54 -5.00 -0.54
CA LEU A 15 25.06 -6.26 0.00
C LEU A 15 25.82 -6.58 1.30
N ALA A 16 25.11 -6.74 2.41
CA ALA A 16 25.63 -7.34 3.63
C ALA A 16 24.74 -8.50 4.05
N ALA A 17 25.19 -9.71 3.73
CA ALA A 17 24.75 -10.94 4.37
C ALA A 17 25.69 -11.22 5.56
N CYS A 18 25.16 -11.67 6.70
CA CYS A 18 25.68 -12.79 7.50
C CYS A 18 24.85 -13.02 8.79
N THR A 19 24.13 -14.16 8.80
CA THR A 19 24.09 -15.22 9.82
C THR A 19 24.04 -14.88 11.32
N SER A 20 22.96 -15.34 11.98
CA SER A 20 22.85 -15.53 13.43
C SER A 20 23.63 -16.75 13.94
N PRO A 21 23.97 -16.79 15.24
CA PRO A 21 24.03 -18.03 16.00
C PRO A 21 22.98 -18.09 17.12
N GLU A 22 22.37 -19.27 17.26
CA GLU A 22 21.61 -19.76 18.42
C GLU A 22 22.44 -19.71 19.71
N GLU A 23 21.80 -19.44 20.85
CA GLU A 23 22.14 -20.03 22.15
C GLU A 23 20.98 -19.84 23.16
N ASP A 24 20.36 -20.96 23.55
CA ASP A 24 19.56 -21.12 24.78
C ASP A 24 20.52 -21.19 26.00
N PRO A 25 20.12 -20.73 27.21
CA PRO A 25 19.76 -21.74 28.22
C PRO A 25 18.77 -21.34 29.34
N ALA A 26 18.02 -22.36 29.76
CA ALA A 26 17.75 -22.85 31.13
C ALA A 26 17.03 -21.98 32.20
N SER A 27 15.94 -22.58 32.72
CA SER A 27 15.24 -22.27 33.97
C SER A 27 16.08 -22.52 35.24
N PRO A 28 15.63 -21.97 36.39
CA PRO A 28 15.62 -22.73 37.63
C PRO A 28 14.26 -22.70 38.35
N GLY A 29 13.98 -23.76 39.09
CA GLY A 29 12.75 -23.95 39.88
C GLY A 29 12.91 -23.75 41.40
N SER A 30 11.74 -23.80 42.05
CA SER A 30 11.39 -24.18 43.44
C SER A 30 12.02 -23.46 44.65
N ASP A 31 11.20 -22.87 45.54
CA ASP A 31 10.64 -23.57 46.72
C ASP A 31 9.90 -22.65 47.73
N GLY A 32 8.89 -23.23 48.39
CA GLY A 32 8.33 -22.84 49.70
C GLY A 32 7.05 -21.99 49.66
N GLY A 33 5.91 -22.34 50.26
CA GLY A 33 5.55 -23.36 51.24
C GLY A 33 4.55 -22.76 52.24
N GLY A 34 3.42 -23.41 52.49
CA GLY A 34 2.73 -23.33 53.79
C GLY A 34 1.28 -22.80 53.86
N ALA A 35 0.38 -23.78 54.07
CA ALA A 35 -0.76 -23.78 55.01
C ALA A 35 -2.13 -23.19 54.60
N ALA A 36 -3.09 -24.11 54.51
CA ALA A 36 -4.54 -23.92 54.68
C ALA A 36 -4.92 -23.75 56.17
N PRO A 37 -6.20 -23.42 56.48
CA PRO A 37 -7.13 -24.51 56.80
C PRO A 37 -8.55 -24.36 56.25
N SER A 38 -9.30 -25.46 56.39
CA SER A 38 -10.65 -25.78 55.94
C SER A 38 -11.78 -25.27 56.86
N ASP A 39 -12.98 -25.12 56.28
CA ASP A 39 -14.31 -25.54 56.79
C ASP A 39 -15.27 -25.42 55.58
N GLY A 40 -16.27 -26.24 55.27
CA GLY A 40 -16.95 -27.33 55.98
C GLY A 40 -18.47 -27.27 55.70
N GLY A 41 -19.00 -28.21 54.90
CA GLY A 41 -20.41 -28.67 54.87
C GLY A 41 -21.42 -27.93 53.97
N ASP A 42 -22.54 -28.51 53.51
CA ASP A 42 -23.00 -29.86 53.16
C ASP A 42 -24.39 -29.68 52.46
N GLY A 43 -24.74 -30.59 51.53
CA GLY A 43 -26.12 -31.07 51.27
C GLY A 43 -27.19 -30.18 50.62
N GLY A 44 -27.68 -30.59 49.43
CA GLY A 44 -29.01 -30.21 48.92
C GLY A 44 -29.32 -30.63 47.46
N THR A 45 -30.20 -31.62 47.29
CA THR A 45 -30.64 -32.27 46.04
C THR A 45 -31.72 -31.50 45.23
N ALA A 46 -31.57 -31.49 43.88
CA ALA A 46 -32.49 -31.50 42.70
C ALA A 46 -34.01 -31.17 42.83
N PRO A 47 -34.73 -30.62 41.79
CA PRO A 47 -34.84 -31.21 40.44
C PRO A 47 -34.91 -30.27 39.20
N SER A 48 -34.82 -30.94 38.04
CA SER A 48 -35.15 -30.58 36.63
C SER A 48 -36.27 -29.56 36.42
N ASP A 49 -36.12 -28.68 35.41
CA ASP A 49 -37.03 -28.57 34.25
C ASP A 49 -36.58 -27.50 33.24
N GLY A 50 -36.56 -27.86 31.95
CA GLY A 50 -36.58 -26.92 30.82
C GLY A 50 -35.36 -26.95 29.91
N ASP A 51 -35.33 -27.92 28.99
CA ASP A 51 -34.48 -27.90 27.80
C ASP A 51 -35.13 -26.96 26.77
N PRO A 52 -34.53 -25.82 26.37
CA PRO A 52 -34.88 -25.19 25.12
C PRO A 52 -34.13 -25.97 24.03
N SER A 53 -34.89 -26.78 23.28
CA SER A 53 -34.47 -27.27 21.98
C SER A 53 -34.11 -26.07 21.11
N ASP A 54 -32.83 -25.71 21.08
CA ASP A 54 -32.25 -24.81 20.08
C ASP A 54 -32.44 -25.48 18.72
N GLY A 55 -33.49 -25.05 18.02
CA GLY A 55 -33.60 -25.31 16.60
C GLY A 55 -32.46 -24.58 15.92
N GLU A 56 -31.42 -25.32 15.51
CA GLU A 56 -30.47 -24.84 14.51
C GLU A 56 -31.26 -24.43 13.27
N GLU A 57 -31.49 -23.13 13.12
CA GLU A 57 -31.84 -22.57 11.82
C GLU A 57 -30.71 -22.95 10.86
N PRO A 58 -31.02 -23.53 9.69
CA PRO A 58 -29.99 -23.88 8.73
C PRO A 58 -29.37 -22.58 8.23
N THR A 59 -28.17 -22.26 8.74
CA THR A 59 -27.30 -21.24 8.16
C THR A 59 -26.94 -21.71 6.77
N THR A 60 -27.69 -21.21 5.78
CA THR A 60 -27.33 -21.38 4.37
C THR A 60 -26.15 -20.44 4.13
N THR A 61 -24.93 -20.92 4.36
CA THR A 61 -23.72 -20.21 3.94
C THR A 61 -23.77 -20.03 2.43
N ALA A 62 -23.60 -18.78 1.97
CA ALA A 62 -23.47 -18.46 0.56
C ALA A 62 -22.34 -19.30 -0.07
N PRO A 63 -22.44 -19.66 -1.37
CA PRO A 63 -21.36 -20.36 -2.04
C PRO A 63 -20.07 -19.53 -2.02
N PRO A 64 -18.89 -20.17 -1.96
CA PRO A 64 -17.62 -19.47 -1.93
C PRO A 64 -17.42 -18.66 -3.21
N SER A 65 -16.90 -17.44 -3.04
CA SER A 65 -16.43 -16.56 -4.12
C SER A 65 -15.32 -17.21 -4.95
N ALA A 66 -15.06 -16.66 -6.14
CA ALA A 66 -13.95 -17.11 -6.98
C ALA A 66 -12.60 -17.01 -6.27
N ALA A 67 -12.41 -15.96 -5.44
CA ALA A 67 -11.19 -15.79 -4.64
C ALA A 67 -11.05 -16.89 -3.59
N GLU A 68 -12.12 -17.23 -2.87
CA GLU A 68 -12.10 -18.32 -1.88
C GLU A 68 -11.79 -19.67 -2.54
N GLN A 69 -12.38 -19.95 -3.71
CA GLN A 69 -12.09 -21.18 -4.46
C GLN A 69 -10.64 -21.24 -4.95
N LEU A 70 -10.06 -20.12 -5.37
CA LEU A 70 -8.63 -20.05 -5.74
C LEU A 70 -7.73 -20.29 -4.52
N LEU A 71 -8.06 -19.69 -3.38
CA LEU A 71 -7.29 -19.82 -2.14
C LEU A 71 -7.25 -21.26 -1.61
N GLU A 72 -8.34 -22.02 -1.74
CA GLU A 72 -8.39 -23.44 -1.34
C GLU A 72 -7.36 -24.30 -2.09
N GLY A 73 -6.99 -23.90 -3.31
CA GLY A 73 -6.00 -24.59 -4.13
C GLY A 73 -4.54 -24.24 -3.84
N LEU A 74 -4.27 -23.24 -2.98
CA LEU A 74 -2.94 -22.74 -2.73
C LEU A 74 -2.30 -23.34 -1.47
N SER A 75 -1.02 -23.66 -1.57
CA SER A 75 -0.17 -23.96 -0.43
C SER A 75 0.13 -22.70 0.39
N PRO A 76 0.50 -22.82 1.69
CA PRO A 76 0.88 -21.68 2.51
C PRO A 76 2.01 -20.81 1.92
N ARG A 77 2.96 -21.40 1.17
CA ARG A 77 4.03 -20.65 0.50
C ARG A 77 3.50 -19.79 -0.63
N GLU A 78 2.53 -20.30 -1.38
CA GLU A 78 1.90 -19.57 -2.48
C GLU A 78 1.05 -18.44 -1.94
N ILE A 79 0.25 -18.70 -0.89
CA ILE A 79 -0.51 -17.65 -0.19
C ILE A 79 0.43 -16.55 0.32
N ALA A 80 1.56 -16.91 0.95
CA ALA A 80 2.54 -15.93 1.41
C ALA A 80 3.16 -15.13 0.26
N GLY A 81 3.47 -15.77 -0.87
CA GLY A 81 3.97 -15.10 -2.07
C GLY A 81 3.00 -14.06 -2.62
N GLN A 82 1.70 -14.36 -2.60
CA GLN A 82 0.66 -13.43 -3.07
C GLN A 82 0.55 -12.13 -2.24
N LEU A 83 1.18 -12.07 -1.05
CA LEU A 83 1.26 -10.87 -0.21
C LEU A 83 2.44 -9.96 -0.56
N VAL A 84 3.24 -10.31 -1.58
CA VAL A 84 4.48 -9.61 -1.93
C VAL A 84 4.39 -9.01 -3.34
N LEU A 85 4.66 -7.70 -3.44
CA LEU A 85 4.99 -7.03 -4.69
C LEU A 85 6.50 -6.83 -4.81
N VAL A 86 7.09 -7.21 -5.94
CA VAL A 86 8.53 -7.08 -6.18
C VAL A 86 8.81 -5.85 -7.04
N GLY A 87 9.74 -5.00 -6.59
CA GLY A 87 10.13 -3.78 -7.31
C GLY A 87 11.03 -4.09 -8.50
N ILE A 88 10.66 -3.63 -9.69
CA ILE A 88 11.43 -3.80 -10.94
C ILE A 88 11.89 -2.44 -11.43
N ALA A 89 13.20 -2.21 -11.39
CA ALA A 89 13.82 -0.98 -11.85
C ALA A 89 13.85 -0.89 -13.38
N ALA A 90 13.70 0.33 -13.92
CA ALA A 90 13.82 0.59 -15.34
C ALA A 90 15.10 -0.01 -15.95
N GLY A 91 14.95 -0.74 -17.06
CA GLY A 91 16.03 -1.43 -17.76
C GLY A 91 16.49 -2.75 -17.12
N SER A 92 15.83 -3.22 -16.06
CA SER A 92 16.06 -4.55 -15.49
C SER A 92 15.07 -5.57 -16.03
N GLU A 93 15.47 -6.84 -16.05
CA GLU A 93 14.59 -7.97 -16.35
C GLU A 93 13.96 -8.51 -15.06
N ILE A 94 12.80 -9.16 -15.18
CA ILE A 94 12.16 -9.87 -14.06
C ILE A 94 12.86 -11.23 -13.89
N PRO A 95 13.47 -11.53 -12.73
CA PRO A 95 14.01 -12.86 -12.49
C PRO A 95 12.88 -13.91 -12.51
N PRO A 96 12.97 -15.02 -13.27
CA PRO A 96 11.90 -16.03 -13.34
C PRO A 96 11.46 -16.57 -11.98
N ALA A 97 12.42 -16.73 -11.06
CA ALA A 97 12.17 -17.17 -9.68
C ALA A 97 11.13 -16.31 -8.94
N THR A 98 10.95 -15.04 -9.33
CA THR A 98 9.94 -14.12 -8.77
C THR A 98 8.55 -14.74 -8.75
N PHE A 99 8.16 -15.39 -9.85
CA PHE A 99 6.84 -16.03 -9.97
C PHE A 99 6.91 -17.56 -9.83
N GLU A 100 7.96 -18.18 -10.40
CA GLU A 100 8.10 -19.64 -10.43
C GLU A 100 8.38 -20.24 -9.04
N GLU A 101 9.22 -19.60 -8.23
CA GLU A 101 9.68 -20.13 -6.93
C GLU A 101 9.12 -19.36 -5.73
N HIS A 102 8.97 -18.04 -5.87
CA HIS A 102 8.52 -17.15 -4.82
C HIS A 102 7.03 -16.82 -4.90
N HIS A 103 6.40 -17.09 -6.04
CA HIS A 103 4.95 -16.92 -6.24
C HIS A 103 4.47 -15.51 -5.87
N ALA A 104 5.26 -14.50 -6.21
CA ALA A 104 4.92 -13.10 -5.94
C ALA A 104 3.52 -12.77 -6.46
N GLY A 105 2.76 -12.02 -5.68
CA GLY A 105 1.42 -11.54 -6.07
C GLY A 105 1.48 -10.50 -7.19
N GLY A 106 2.65 -9.89 -7.40
CA GLY A 106 2.82 -8.92 -8.45
C GLY A 106 4.18 -8.25 -8.46
N ILE A 107 4.29 -7.24 -9.32
CA ILE A 107 5.44 -6.35 -9.40
C ILE A 107 5.00 -4.90 -9.35
N PHE A 108 5.94 -4.01 -9.00
CA PHE A 108 5.75 -2.59 -9.18
C PHE A 108 6.96 -1.95 -9.86
N LEU A 109 6.70 -0.96 -10.71
CA LEU A 109 7.73 -0.32 -11.51
C LEU A 109 8.45 0.76 -10.70
N LEU A 110 9.76 0.58 -10.54
CA LEU A 110 10.67 1.51 -9.88
C LEU A 110 11.46 2.32 -10.93
N GLN A 111 11.91 3.51 -10.51
CA GLN A 111 12.65 4.46 -11.34
C GLN A 111 11.84 4.93 -12.56
N VAL A 112 12.47 5.73 -13.42
CA VAL A 112 11.79 6.36 -14.56
C VAL A 112 11.84 5.47 -15.81
N TRP A 113 10.67 5.19 -16.35
CA TRP A 113 10.43 4.50 -17.62
C TRP A 113 9.95 5.53 -18.66
N GLU A 114 10.80 5.82 -19.65
CA GLU A 114 10.50 6.85 -20.67
C GLU A 114 9.86 6.30 -21.95
N GLY A 115 9.98 4.99 -22.19
CA GLY A 115 9.54 4.35 -23.42
C GLY A 115 8.35 3.42 -23.20
N ALA A 116 7.25 3.68 -23.92
CA ALA A 116 6.08 2.82 -24.00
C ALA A 116 6.44 1.34 -24.25
N GLU A 117 7.33 1.06 -25.22
CA GLU A 117 7.77 -0.30 -25.53
C GLU A 117 8.50 -0.99 -24.38
N GLN A 118 9.20 -0.25 -23.52
CA GLN A 118 9.88 -0.83 -22.36
C GLN A 118 8.86 -1.27 -21.30
N VAL A 119 7.81 -0.46 -21.10
CA VAL A 119 6.71 -0.79 -20.19
C VAL A 119 5.95 -2.00 -20.71
N ASP A 120 5.58 -2.00 -21.99
CA ASP A 120 4.85 -3.11 -22.62
C ASP A 120 5.65 -4.43 -22.50
N ALA A 121 6.96 -4.37 -22.73
CA ALA A 121 7.83 -5.54 -22.63
C ALA A 121 7.94 -6.12 -21.20
N VAL A 122 8.01 -5.27 -20.16
CA VAL A 122 8.06 -5.76 -18.78
C VAL A 122 6.71 -6.31 -18.32
N VAL A 123 5.60 -5.72 -18.77
CA VAL A 123 4.24 -6.22 -18.53
C VAL A 123 4.06 -7.59 -19.20
N ASP A 124 4.41 -7.73 -20.48
CA ASP A 124 4.36 -9.00 -21.20
C ASP A 124 5.22 -10.07 -20.53
N SER A 125 6.42 -9.69 -20.07
CA SER A 125 7.30 -10.60 -19.34
C SER A 125 6.69 -11.06 -18.01
N ALA A 126 6.03 -10.17 -17.26
CA ALA A 126 5.39 -10.52 -16.00
C ALA A 126 4.23 -11.51 -16.23
N LEU A 127 3.39 -11.24 -17.23
CA LEU A 127 2.28 -12.11 -17.60
C LEU A 127 2.75 -13.48 -18.11
N ALA A 128 3.86 -13.54 -18.84
CA ALA A 128 4.42 -14.79 -19.36
C ALA A 128 5.04 -15.68 -18.27
N LEU A 129 5.61 -15.08 -17.21
CA LEU A 129 6.24 -15.79 -16.10
C LEU A 129 5.23 -16.19 -15.01
N ALA A 130 4.16 -15.40 -14.83
CA ALA A 130 3.12 -15.68 -13.87
C ALA A 130 2.22 -16.85 -14.32
N ARG A 131 1.44 -17.37 -13.36
CA ARG A 131 0.49 -18.44 -13.66
C ARG A 131 -0.74 -17.85 -14.35
N PRO A 132 -1.21 -18.42 -15.47
CA PRO A 132 -2.39 -17.91 -16.16
C PRO A 132 -3.65 -17.84 -15.28
N GLU A 133 -3.79 -18.76 -14.32
CA GLU A 133 -4.92 -18.81 -13.38
C GLU A 133 -4.82 -17.79 -12.24
N LEU A 134 -3.63 -17.19 -12.03
CA LEU A 134 -3.31 -16.21 -11.00
C LEU A 134 -2.43 -15.10 -11.59
N PRO A 135 -3.02 -14.23 -12.44
CA PRO A 135 -2.28 -13.14 -13.06
C PRO A 135 -1.74 -12.18 -11.99
N PRO A 136 -0.55 -11.59 -12.22
CA PRO A 136 0.10 -10.73 -11.26
C PRO A 136 -0.56 -9.35 -11.20
N LEU A 137 -0.57 -8.74 -10.02
CA LEU A 137 -0.83 -7.31 -9.88
C LEU A 137 0.37 -6.52 -10.43
N LEU A 138 0.08 -5.47 -11.20
CA LEU A 138 1.10 -4.66 -11.86
C LEU A 138 0.86 -3.22 -11.44
N ALA A 139 1.78 -2.68 -10.65
CA ALA A 139 1.61 -1.38 -9.99
C ALA A 139 2.69 -0.37 -10.38
N VAL A 140 2.41 0.91 -10.19
CA VAL A 140 3.39 1.98 -10.41
C VAL A 140 3.07 3.22 -9.57
N ASP A 141 4.13 3.93 -9.15
CA ASP A 141 4.00 5.29 -8.60
C ASP A 141 3.76 6.32 -9.72
N GLN A 142 2.49 6.59 -9.99
CA GLN A 142 2.05 7.58 -10.97
C GLN A 142 1.06 8.55 -10.31
N GLU A 143 1.60 9.53 -9.58
CA GLU A 143 0.82 10.60 -8.92
C GLU A 143 0.55 11.77 -9.86
N GLY A 144 1.45 11.98 -10.82
CA GLY A 144 1.59 13.24 -11.55
C GLY A 144 2.69 14.11 -10.95
N GLY A 145 2.83 15.34 -11.44
CA GLY A 145 3.86 16.25 -10.95
C GLY A 145 5.25 15.62 -10.93
N GLN A 146 5.97 15.73 -9.82
CA GLN A 146 7.35 15.23 -9.72
C GLN A 146 7.45 13.70 -9.56
N VAL A 147 6.46 13.06 -8.92
CA VAL A 147 6.45 11.62 -8.61
C VAL A 147 5.63 10.87 -9.65
N ARG A 148 6.29 10.64 -10.77
CA ARG A 148 5.77 9.89 -11.91
C ARG A 148 6.87 9.02 -12.50
N MET A 149 6.70 7.71 -12.40
CA MET A 149 7.66 6.75 -12.93
C MET A 149 7.50 6.56 -14.44
N LEU A 150 6.28 6.68 -14.99
CA LEU A 150 6.08 6.69 -16.43
C LEU A 150 6.19 8.13 -16.96
N ARG A 151 7.04 8.33 -17.97
CA ARG A 151 7.30 9.63 -18.60
C ARG A 151 7.46 9.49 -20.10
N GLY A 152 7.57 10.63 -20.80
CA GLY A 152 7.85 10.65 -22.22
C GLY A 152 6.75 9.97 -23.01
N ASP A 153 7.11 8.95 -23.77
CA ASP A 153 6.15 8.21 -24.58
C ASP A 153 5.37 7.16 -23.76
N ALA A 154 5.78 6.87 -22.52
CA ALA A 154 5.11 5.90 -21.65
C ALA A 154 3.84 6.45 -20.96
N ALA A 155 3.77 7.75 -20.69
CA ALA A 155 2.61 8.42 -20.11
C ALA A 155 2.70 9.95 -20.28
N ARG A 156 1.54 10.61 -20.33
CA ARG A 156 1.40 12.07 -20.38
C ARG A 156 1.97 12.71 -19.11
N GLU A 157 2.50 13.92 -19.26
CA GLU A 157 2.82 14.77 -18.12
C GLU A 157 1.54 15.43 -17.58
N THR A 158 1.33 15.34 -16.26
CA THR A 158 0.26 16.01 -15.53
C THR A 158 0.84 17.01 -14.53
N THR A 159 0.04 18.04 -14.22
CA THR A 159 0.38 19.06 -13.22
C THR A 159 0.59 18.44 -11.83
N SER A 160 1.27 19.16 -10.92
CA SER A 160 1.40 18.75 -9.53
C SER A 160 0.05 18.65 -8.84
N ALA A 161 -0.04 17.79 -7.82
CA ALA A 161 -1.27 17.61 -7.05
C ALA A 161 -1.66 18.90 -6.33
N GLU A 162 -0.70 19.68 -5.83
CA GLU A 162 -0.97 20.97 -5.17
C GLU A 162 -1.70 21.94 -6.10
N ALA A 163 -1.20 22.09 -7.34
CA ALA A 163 -1.83 22.95 -8.32
C ALA A 163 -3.22 22.45 -8.73
N LEU A 164 -3.39 21.14 -8.92
CA LEU A 164 -4.69 20.54 -9.22
C LEU A 164 -5.69 20.75 -8.07
N GLY A 165 -5.26 20.58 -6.82
CA GLY A 165 -6.10 20.79 -5.65
C GLY A 165 -6.52 22.26 -5.47
N ALA A 166 -5.65 23.21 -5.84
CA ALA A 166 -5.99 24.64 -5.89
C ALA A 166 -7.04 24.97 -6.97
N GLU A 167 -7.06 24.23 -8.07
CA GLU A 167 -8.09 24.35 -9.12
C GLU A 167 -9.40 23.62 -8.73
N GLY A 168 -9.30 22.58 -7.91
CA GLY A 168 -10.41 21.87 -7.28
C GLY A 168 -10.69 20.48 -7.88
N PRO A 169 -11.68 19.75 -7.33
CA PRO A 169 -11.89 18.33 -7.59
C PRO A 169 -12.11 17.96 -9.07
N GLN A 170 -12.73 18.83 -9.86
CA GLN A 170 -12.92 18.56 -11.30
C GLN A 170 -11.58 18.50 -12.05
N ALA A 171 -10.64 19.40 -11.74
CA ALA A 171 -9.31 19.39 -12.35
C ALA A 171 -8.55 18.11 -11.95
N VAL A 172 -8.73 17.67 -10.70
CA VAL A 172 -8.17 16.41 -10.21
C VAL A 172 -8.77 15.22 -10.98
N ALA A 173 -10.09 15.14 -11.14
CA ALA A 173 -10.76 14.09 -11.90
C ALA A 173 -10.26 14.01 -13.34
N ASP A 174 -10.13 15.15 -14.04
CA ASP A 174 -9.66 15.19 -15.42
C ASP A 174 -8.20 14.70 -15.55
N ALA A 175 -7.34 15.09 -14.61
CA ALA A 175 -5.95 14.67 -14.55
C ALA A 175 -5.81 13.17 -14.23
N TYR A 176 -6.55 12.67 -13.24
CA TYR A 176 -6.52 11.26 -12.85
C TYR A 176 -7.21 10.34 -13.85
N THR A 177 -8.18 10.84 -14.62
CA THR A 177 -8.71 10.15 -15.81
C THR A 177 -7.59 9.95 -16.83
N SER A 178 -6.82 11.00 -17.12
CA SER A 178 -5.69 10.90 -18.07
C SER A 178 -4.60 9.94 -17.58
N ILE A 179 -4.29 9.95 -16.28
CA ILE A 179 -3.38 8.99 -15.67
C ILE A 179 -3.93 7.57 -15.82
N GLY A 180 -5.20 7.33 -15.45
CA GLY A 180 -5.84 6.03 -15.55
C GLY A 180 -5.85 5.46 -16.97
N GLU A 181 -6.16 6.31 -17.97
CA GLU A 181 -6.12 5.96 -19.39
C GLU A 181 -4.71 5.50 -19.81
N ASP A 182 -3.67 6.24 -19.41
CA ASP A 182 -2.29 5.89 -19.76
C ASP A 182 -1.87 4.56 -19.11
N LEU A 183 -2.17 4.37 -17.82
CA LEU A 183 -1.86 3.13 -17.10
C LEU A 183 -2.60 1.92 -17.70
N SER A 184 -3.89 2.07 -17.98
CA SER A 184 -4.72 1.03 -18.59
C SER A 184 -4.21 0.65 -19.98
N ALA A 185 -3.81 1.66 -20.78
CA ALA A 185 -3.20 1.44 -22.10
C ALA A 185 -1.84 0.73 -22.06
N ARG A 186 -1.17 0.67 -20.90
CA ARG A 186 0.06 -0.09 -20.67
C ARG A 186 -0.19 -1.45 -19.99
N GLY A 187 -1.43 -1.79 -19.66
CA GLY A 187 -1.76 -3.03 -18.94
C GLY A 187 -1.40 -3.01 -17.45
N LEU A 188 -1.28 -1.83 -16.85
CA LEU A 188 -1.08 -1.67 -15.41
C LEU A 188 -2.44 -1.71 -14.69
N HIS A 189 -2.44 -2.19 -13.45
CA HIS A 189 -3.66 -2.47 -12.68
C HIS A 189 -3.84 -1.53 -11.49
N VAL A 190 -2.74 -1.05 -10.91
CA VAL A 190 -2.76 -0.28 -9.66
C VAL A 190 -1.90 0.96 -9.80
N ALA A 191 -2.49 2.11 -9.53
CA ALA A 191 -1.74 3.32 -9.27
C ALA A 191 -1.44 3.38 -7.77
N LEU A 192 -0.17 3.57 -7.42
CA LEU A 192 0.24 3.90 -6.06
C LEU A 192 -0.05 5.39 -5.81
N SER A 193 -1.29 5.82 -6.01
CA SER A 193 -1.79 7.20 -5.91
C SER A 193 -3.32 7.14 -5.71
N PRO A 194 -3.98 8.19 -5.19
CA PRO A 194 -3.48 9.54 -4.88
C PRO A 194 -2.75 9.66 -3.53
N VAL A 195 -2.02 10.76 -3.37
CA VAL A 195 -1.54 11.23 -2.06
C VAL A 195 -2.72 11.86 -1.32
N ALA A 196 -3.13 11.21 -0.24
CA ALA A 196 -4.22 11.62 0.65
C ALA A 196 -3.73 12.44 1.85
N ASP A 197 -2.43 12.69 1.96
CA ASP A 197 -1.88 13.54 3.03
C ASP A 197 -2.37 14.99 2.91
N VAL A 198 -2.86 15.54 4.04
CA VAL A 198 -3.18 16.96 4.15
C VAL A 198 -1.97 17.68 4.75
N VAL A 199 -1.40 18.63 4.02
CA VAL A 199 -0.19 19.35 4.49
C VAL A 199 -0.57 20.33 5.59
N ASP A 200 0.19 20.37 6.68
CA ASP A 200 0.01 21.37 7.72
C ASP A 200 0.31 22.78 7.14
N PRO A 201 -0.62 23.74 7.19
CA PRO A 201 -0.40 25.07 6.67
C PRO A 201 0.74 25.83 7.38
N GLU A 202 1.10 25.47 8.62
CA GLU A 202 2.23 26.06 9.33
C GLU A 202 3.58 25.51 8.83
N LEU A 203 3.61 24.25 8.35
CA LEU A 203 4.80 23.65 7.75
C LEU A 203 4.97 24.08 6.29
N GLY A 204 3.92 23.96 5.48
CA GLY A 204 3.99 24.18 4.03
C GLY A 204 5.17 23.40 3.40
N ASP A 205 6.04 24.08 2.67
CA ASP A 205 7.21 23.49 2.02
C ASP A 205 8.24 22.88 2.99
N ALA A 206 8.19 23.21 4.29
CA ALA A 206 9.04 22.58 5.30
C ALA A 206 8.64 21.12 5.58
N ASN A 207 7.43 20.71 5.20
CA ASN A 207 7.06 19.32 5.09
C ASN A 207 7.77 18.69 3.87
N GLU A 208 8.98 18.17 4.07
CA GLU A 208 9.81 17.60 2.99
C GLU A 208 9.17 16.46 2.19
N PRO A 209 8.36 15.54 2.76
CA PRO A 209 7.86 14.39 1.99
C PRO A 209 6.70 14.71 1.05
N VAL A 210 5.87 15.73 1.36
CA VAL A 210 4.65 16.04 0.60
C VAL A 210 4.62 17.49 0.13
N GLY A 211 4.64 18.45 1.05
CA GLY A 211 4.57 19.89 0.77
C GLY A 211 5.72 20.37 -0.11
N GLY A 212 6.96 20.10 0.29
CA GLY A 212 8.16 20.51 -0.46
C GLY A 212 8.35 19.85 -1.84
N LEU A 213 7.48 18.90 -2.21
CA LEU A 213 7.45 18.23 -3.52
C LEU A 213 6.18 18.53 -4.32
N ASP A 214 5.30 19.39 -3.80
CA ASP A 214 3.99 19.74 -4.38
C ASP A 214 3.06 18.51 -4.59
N ARG A 215 3.18 17.49 -3.74
CA ARG A 215 2.51 16.19 -3.91
C ARG A 215 1.15 16.07 -3.22
N GLY A 216 0.84 16.96 -2.28
CA GLY A 216 -0.46 16.99 -1.60
C GLY A 216 -1.44 17.92 -2.32
N PHE A 217 -2.74 17.68 -2.21
CA PHE A 217 -3.76 18.53 -2.85
C PHE A 217 -4.00 19.86 -2.11
N GLY A 218 -3.47 20.04 -0.90
CA GLY A 218 -3.63 21.27 -0.14
C GLY A 218 -3.53 21.07 1.37
N THR A 219 -4.04 22.06 2.09
CA THR A 219 -3.93 22.16 3.56
C THR A 219 -5.26 22.15 4.29
N ASP A 220 -6.39 22.23 3.56
CA ASP A 220 -7.74 22.11 4.14
C ASP A 220 -8.24 20.66 4.03
N PRO A 221 -8.52 19.97 5.16
CA PRO A 221 -8.89 18.56 5.11
C PRO A 221 -10.13 18.23 4.29
N ALA A 222 -11.14 19.11 4.27
CA ALA A 222 -12.37 18.88 3.52
C ALA A 222 -12.13 19.01 2.01
N GLN A 223 -11.40 20.05 1.58
CA GLN A 223 -11.01 20.21 0.19
C GLN A 223 -10.14 19.04 -0.31
N VAL A 224 -9.17 18.60 0.51
CA VAL A 224 -8.31 17.46 0.15
C VAL A 224 -9.14 16.18 0.06
N ALA A 225 -10.11 15.97 0.95
CA ALA A 225 -11.03 14.84 0.85
C ALA A 225 -11.81 14.82 -0.48
N ASP A 226 -12.39 15.96 -0.89
CA ASP A 226 -13.09 16.06 -2.18
C ASP A 226 -12.15 15.74 -3.37
N CYS A 227 -10.89 16.21 -3.31
CA CYS A 227 -9.90 15.93 -4.35
C CYS A 227 -9.49 14.45 -4.39
N VAL A 228 -9.31 13.83 -3.21
CA VAL A 228 -8.97 12.41 -3.10
C VAL A 228 -10.10 11.53 -3.63
N THR A 229 -11.35 11.81 -3.27
CA THR A 229 -12.51 11.12 -3.84
C THR A 229 -12.53 11.22 -5.35
N ALA A 230 -12.37 12.43 -5.91
CA ALA A 230 -12.35 12.64 -7.35
C ALA A 230 -11.22 11.85 -8.06
N ALA A 231 -10.03 11.77 -7.44
CA ALA A 231 -8.92 10.99 -7.97
C ALA A 231 -9.20 9.47 -7.94
N VAL A 232 -9.75 8.96 -6.83
CA VAL A 232 -10.10 7.54 -6.66
C VAL A 232 -11.16 7.11 -7.66
N GLU A 233 -12.25 7.88 -7.78
CA GLU A 233 -13.33 7.62 -8.73
C GLU A 233 -12.82 7.62 -10.17
N ALA A 234 -12.01 8.62 -10.55
CA ALA A 234 -11.45 8.72 -11.89
C ALA A 234 -10.53 7.54 -12.25
N LEU A 235 -9.69 7.06 -11.32
CA LEU A 235 -8.88 5.86 -11.55
C LEU A 235 -9.74 4.61 -11.69
N SER A 236 -10.73 4.46 -10.81
CA SER A 236 -11.67 3.34 -10.80
C SER A 236 -12.45 3.25 -12.13
N GLU A 237 -12.89 4.38 -12.69
CA GLU A 237 -13.55 4.45 -14.00
C GLU A 237 -12.67 3.96 -15.16
N GLN A 238 -11.35 4.05 -15.03
CA GLN A 238 -10.39 3.52 -16.02
C GLN A 238 -9.95 2.07 -15.73
N GLY A 239 -10.55 1.44 -14.72
CA GLY A 239 -10.20 0.09 -14.28
C GLY A 239 -8.89 0.01 -13.50
N ILE A 240 -8.42 1.12 -12.93
CA ILE A 240 -7.19 1.21 -12.16
C ILE A 240 -7.51 1.29 -10.67
N GLY A 241 -6.90 0.41 -9.88
CA GLY A 241 -6.97 0.48 -8.42
C GLY A 241 -6.18 1.67 -7.88
N ALA A 242 -6.79 2.48 -7.02
CA ALA A 242 -6.14 3.55 -6.29
C ALA A 242 -5.49 3.04 -5.00
N THR A 243 -4.45 3.74 -4.54
CA THR A 243 -3.75 3.47 -3.27
C THR A 243 -3.64 4.77 -2.48
N LEU A 244 -4.49 4.94 -1.47
CA LEU A 244 -4.42 6.08 -0.56
C LEU A 244 -3.14 6.02 0.26
N LYS A 245 -2.37 7.10 0.23
CA LYS A 245 -1.10 7.18 0.95
C LYS A 245 -0.83 8.58 1.49
N HIS A 246 -0.09 8.73 2.57
CA HIS A 246 0.67 7.70 3.28
C HIS A 246 0.09 7.52 4.67
N PHE A 247 -0.80 6.52 4.86
CA PHE A 247 -1.49 6.36 6.14
C PHE A 247 -0.49 6.15 7.31
N PRO A 248 -0.68 6.81 8.48
CA PRO A 248 -1.83 7.64 8.87
C PRO A 248 -1.74 9.13 8.48
N GLY A 249 -0.77 9.52 7.67
CA GLY A 249 -0.57 10.89 7.20
C GLY A 249 0.89 11.31 7.37
N LEU A 250 1.50 11.83 6.31
CA LEU A 250 2.82 12.48 6.36
C LEU A 250 2.76 13.99 6.34
N GLY A 251 1.58 14.60 6.26
CA GLY A 251 1.45 16.06 6.08
C GLY A 251 1.85 16.91 7.29
N ARG A 252 2.14 16.30 8.44
CA ARG A 252 2.54 16.98 9.69
C ARG A 252 3.95 16.67 10.18
N VAL A 253 4.75 15.94 9.39
CA VAL A 253 6.14 15.66 9.73
C VAL A 253 7.07 16.54 8.90
N GLU A 254 8.17 17.04 9.46
CA GLU A 254 9.12 17.84 8.66
C GLU A 254 10.01 16.94 7.79
N GLN A 255 10.55 15.86 8.36
CA GLN A 255 11.57 15.05 7.69
C GLN A 255 10.98 14.11 6.63
N ASN A 256 11.74 13.88 5.55
CA ASN A 256 11.43 12.86 4.56
C ASN A 256 11.86 11.45 5.02
N THR A 257 10.94 10.47 4.91
CA THR A 257 11.13 9.07 5.30
C THR A 257 12.22 8.34 4.50
N ASP A 258 12.56 8.82 3.31
CA ASP A 258 13.57 8.19 2.44
C ASP A 258 15.01 8.51 2.90
N PHE A 259 15.20 9.62 3.62
CA PHE A 259 16.52 10.15 3.97
C PHE A 259 16.78 10.21 5.47
N SER A 260 15.75 10.06 6.31
CA SER A 260 15.92 10.08 7.75
C SER A 260 16.47 8.75 8.26
N ALA A 261 17.66 8.81 8.88
CA ALA A 261 18.24 7.67 9.59
C ALA A 261 17.68 7.52 11.01
N GLU A 262 17.09 8.60 11.55
CA GLU A 262 16.40 8.63 12.82
C GLU A 262 14.89 8.42 12.58
N GLY A 263 14.21 7.75 13.50
CA GLY A 263 12.76 7.53 13.37
C GLY A 263 12.01 8.87 13.33
N ILE A 264 11.00 8.95 12.47
CA ILE A 264 10.11 10.11 12.38
C ILE A 264 8.87 9.80 13.24
N GLU A 265 8.51 10.72 14.13
CA GLU A 265 7.35 10.59 15.00
C GLU A 265 6.35 11.71 14.71
N ASP A 266 5.11 11.34 14.40
CA ASP A 266 3.97 12.25 14.43
C ASP A 266 3.26 12.09 15.78
N GLY A 267 3.45 13.08 16.66
CA GLY A 267 2.80 13.12 17.97
C GLY A 267 1.41 13.78 17.96
N THR A 268 0.91 14.20 16.81
CA THR A 268 -0.31 15.01 16.68
C THR A 268 -1.47 14.20 16.11
N THR A 269 -1.22 13.41 15.06
CA THR A 269 -2.29 12.67 14.36
C THR A 269 -2.88 11.58 15.25
N GLY A 270 -4.19 11.68 15.51
CA GLY A 270 -4.97 10.70 16.26
C GLY A 270 -6.12 10.10 15.43
N PRO A 271 -6.81 9.05 15.94
CA PRO A 271 -7.87 8.37 15.20
C PRO A 271 -9.06 9.24 14.76
N GLU A 272 -9.33 10.32 15.50
CA GLU A 272 -10.43 11.26 15.23
C GLU A 272 -9.95 12.54 14.51
N ASP A 273 -8.70 12.56 14.04
CA ASP A 273 -8.12 13.76 13.43
C ASP A 273 -8.86 14.12 12.13
N PRO A 274 -9.20 15.41 11.91
CA PRO A 274 -9.70 15.88 10.63
C PRO A 274 -8.75 15.61 9.46
N PHE A 275 -7.43 15.54 9.69
CA PHE A 275 -6.44 15.24 8.63
C PHE A 275 -6.56 13.80 8.08
N LEU A 276 -7.29 12.92 8.79
CA LEU A 276 -7.64 11.59 8.28
C LEU A 276 -8.89 11.58 7.39
N GLU A 277 -9.59 12.71 7.25
CA GLU A 277 -10.84 12.76 6.48
C GLU A 277 -10.65 12.40 5.01
N SER A 278 -9.52 12.79 4.43
CA SER A 278 -9.13 12.40 3.07
C SER A 278 -8.99 10.89 2.91
N PHE A 279 -8.45 10.19 3.90
CA PHE A 279 -8.38 8.72 3.89
C PHE A 279 -9.77 8.09 4.04
N ARG A 280 -10.62 8.63 4.92
CA ARG A 280 -12.00 8.13 5.08
C ARG A 280 -12.79 8.29 3.77
N ALA A 281 -12.77 9.49 3.19
CA ALA A 281 -13.47 9.80 1.95
C ALA A 281 -12.99 8.94 0.78
N GLY A 282 -11.67 8.69 0.68
CA GLY A 282 -11.13 7.80 -0.35
C GLY A 282 -11.47 6.32 -0.15
N ILE A 283 -11.75 5.87 1.08
CA ILE A 283 -12.18 4.48 1.36
C ILE A 283 -13.66 4.30 1.01
N ASP A 284 -14.47 5.34 1.20
CA ASP A 284 -15.92 5.30 0.94
C ASP A 284 -16.28 5.45 -0.55
N ALA A 285 -15.35 5.97 -1.37
CA ALA A 285 -15.48 6.16 -2.82
C ALA A 285 -15.31 4.86 -3.62
#